data_AF-A0A1G8CXV4-F1
#
_entry.id   AF-A0A1G8CXV4-F1
#
_cell.length_a   1.000
_cell.length_b   1.000
_cell.length_c   1.000
_cell.angle_alpha   90.00
_cell.angle_beta   90.00
_cell.angle_gamma   90.00
#
_symmetry.space_group_name_H-M   'P 1'
#
loop_
_entity.id
_entity.type
_entity.pdbx_description
1 polymer ?
#
loop_
_entity_poly.entity_id
_entity_poly.type
_entity_poly.pdbx_seq_one_letter_code
_entity_poly.pdbx_strand_id
1 'polypeptide(L)'
;MAKQVQEKVGLIAQAEAEYEAIVDEVRGYCQKARELRQQADELRRSGNIAPKVASEVRKLLEQAEYFYQLADEKDGHPRLEAIRRLEELQREASGLRETVQHNESVLARQKKELDVAKEEAAAMIRRAEERIQETEKLIASQMAKLEELEG
;
A
#
# COMPACT_ATOMS: atom_id res chain seq x y z
N MET A 1 -5.11 -9.29 -6.79
CA MET A 1 -5.14 -8.20 -5.78
C MET A 1 -3.88 -8.12 -4.93
N ALA A 2 -3.37 -9.22 -4.35
CA ALA A 2 -2.12 -9.19 -3.57
C ALA A 2 -0.94 -8.54 -4.33
N LYS A 3 -0.77 -8.85 -5.62
CA LYS A 3 0.24 -8.23 -6.48
C LYS A 3 0.06 -6.70 -6.64
N GLN A 4 -1.16 -6.22 -6.80
CA GLN A 4 -1.46 -4.78 -6.91
C GLN A 4 -1.19 -4.04 -5.59
N VAL A 5 -1.52 -4.66 -4.44
CA VAL A 5 -1.19 -4.09 -3.14
C VAL A 5 0.32 -3.97 -2.96
N GLN A 6 1.07 -5.01 -3.36
CA GLN A 6 2.53 -5.01 -3.29
C GLN A 6 3.17 -3.96 -4.21
N GLU A 7 2.65 -3.82 -5.44
CA GLU A 7 3.07 -2.76 -6.37
C GLU A 7 2.83 -1.37 -5.77
N LYS A 8 1.67 -1.12 -5.14
CA LYS A 8 1.38 0.16 -4.48
C LYS A 8 2.28 0.45 -3.30
N VAL A 9 2.61 -0.56 -2.49
CA VAL A 9 3.59 -0.41 -1.39
C VAL A 9 4.96 0.00 -1.93
N GLY A 10 5.41 -0.59 -3.04
CA GLY A 10 6.65 -0.19 -3.70
C GLY A 10 6.63 1.26 -4.18
N LEU A 11 5.52 1.69 -4.78
CA LEU A 11 5.35 3.08 -5.25
C LEU A 11 5.32 4.09 -4.10
N ILE A 12 4.70 3.74 -2.97
CA ILE A 12 4.70 4.58 -1.75
C ILE A 12 6.12 4.73 -1.24
N ALA A 13 6.86 3.63 -1.07
CA ALA A 13 8.24 3.67 -0.59
C ALA A 13 9.15 4.51 -1.50
N GLN A 14 8.95 4.44 -2.82
CA GLN A 14 9.67 5.29 -3.76
C GLN A 14 9.32 6.77 -3.57
N ALA A 15 8.04 7.10 -3.45
CA ALA A 15 7.60 8.49 -3.24
C ALA A 15 8.06 9.05 -1.88
N GLU A 16 8.16 8.20 -0.85
CA GLU A 16 8.70 8.58 0.47
C GLU A 16 10.18 8.93 0.34
N ALA A 17 10.95 8.09 -0.37
CA ALA A 17 12.37 8.37 -0.63
C ALA A 17 12.57 9.65 -1.46
N GLU A 18 11.73 9.91 -2.46
CA GLU A 18 11.76 11.16 -3.24
C GLU A 18 11.48 12.38 -2.36
N TYR A 19 10.48 12.30 -1.47
CA TYR A 19 10.18 13.35 -0.50
C TYR A 19 11.34 13.61 0.46
N GLU A 20 11.91 12.55 1.05
CA GLU A 20 13.04 12.65 1.97
C GLU A 20 14.26 13.28 1.30
N ALA A 21 14.55 12.89 0.05
CA ALA A 21 15.65 13.48 -0.72
C ALA A 21 15.47 15.00 -0.91
N ILE A 22 14.26 15.47 -1.19
CA ILE A 22 13.97 16.91 -1.30
C ILE A 22 14.19 17.61 0.06
N VAL A 23 13.69 17.02 1.15
CA VAL A 23 13.86 17.59 2.49
C VAL A 23 15.33 17.69 2.88
N ASP A 24 16.12 16.67 2.58
CA ASP A 24 17.56 16.65 2.85
C ASP A 24 18.31 17.66 1.97
N GLU A 25 17.95 17.81 0.69
CA GLU A 25 18.51 18.87 -0.17
C GLU A 25 18.23 20.27 0.39
N VAL A 26 16.97 20.57 0.74
CA VAL A 26 16.55 21.84 1.33
C VAL A 26 17.33 22.12 2.61
N ARG A 27 17.46 21.12 3.49
CA ARG A 27 18.23 21.22 4.73
C ARG A 27 19.71 21.52 4.44
N GLY A 28 20.30 20.83 3.47
CA GLY A 28 21.68 21.03 3.06
C GLY A 28 21.95 22.44 2.52
N TYR A 29 21.05 22.98 1.70
CA TYR A 29 21.15 24.36 1.20
C TYR A 29 21.02 25.39 2.32
N CYS A 30 20.04 25.22 3.20
CA CYS A 30 19.87 26.08 4.37
C CYS A 30 21.10 26.09 5.27
N GLN A 31 21.73 24.93 5.48
CA GLN A 31 22.94 24.82 6.27
C GLN A 31 24.12 25.57 5.64
N LYS A 32 24.38 25.36 4.34
CA LYS A 32 25.43 26.07 3.61
C LYS A 32 25.24 27.59 3.67
N ALA A 33 24.00 28.06 3.50
CA ALA A 33 23.68 29.47 3.59
C ALA A 33 23.98 30.05 4.99
N ARG A 34 23.71 29.29 6.06
CA ARG A 34 24.04 29.69 7.44
C ARG A 34 25.55 29.75 7.67
N GLU A 35 26.30 28.75 7.21
CA GLU A 35 27.76 28.71 7.33
C GLU A 35 28.42 29.91 6.64
N LEU A 36 27.98 30.24 5.42
CA LEU A 36 28.47 31.41 4.68
C LEU A 36 28.18 32.73 5.40
N ARG A 37 26.99 32.86 6.01
CA ARG A 37 26.66 34.05 6.83
C ARG A 37 27.53 34.13 8.08
N GLN A 38 27.80 33.01 8.74
CA GLN A 38 28.70 32.98 9.91
C GLN A 38 30.11 33.42 9.52
N GLN A 39 30.65 32.92 8.41
CA GLN A 39 31.96 33.36 7.89
C GLN A 39 31.97 34.87 7.57
N ALA A 40 30.90 35.39 6.96
CA ALA A 40 30.77 36.82 6.69
C ALA A 40 30.74 37.65 7.99
N ASP A 41 30.06 37.17 9.02
CA ASP A 41 29.99 37.84 10.33
C ASP A 41 31.31 37.77 11.10
N GLU A 42 32.06 36.67 11.02
CA GLU A 42 33.41 36.55 11.58
C GLU A 42 34.38 37.54 10.94
N LEU A 43 34.35 37.64 9.61
CA LEU A 43 35.16 38.62 8.86
C LEU A 43 34.80 40.06 9.26
N ARG A 44 33.52 40.37 9.45
CA ARG A 44 33.08 41.69 9.95
C ARG A 44 33.58 41.97 11.36
N ARG A 45 33.54 40.97 12.26
CA ARG A 45 34.00 41.08 13.65
C ARG A 45 35.50 41.23 13.78
N SER A 46 36.28 40.77 12.79
CA SER A 46 37.74 40.94 12.78
C SER A 46 38.20 42.41 12.74
N GLY A 47 37.29 43.36 12.51
CA GLY A 47 37.57 44.81 12.56
C GLY A 47 38.40 45.32 11.38
N ASN A 48 38.72 44.46 10.41
CA ASN A 48 39.53 44.82 9.26
C ASN A 48 38.66 45.50 8.18
N ILE A 49 38.73 46.83 8.11
CA ILE A 49 37.95 47.67 7.17
C ILE A 49 38.62 47.74 5.79
N ALA A 50 39.57 46.83 5.50
CA ALA A 50 40.19 46.79 4.19
C ALA A 50 39.12 46.60 3.09
N PRO A 51 39.18 47.35 1.98
CA PRO A 51 38.23 47.21 0.86
C PRO A 51 38.12 45.77 0.35
N LYS A 52 39.20 45.00 0.45
CA LYS A 52 39.25 43.57 0.12
C LYS A 52 38.33 42.74 1.02
N VAL A 53 38.41 42.90 2.34
CA VAL A 53 37.54 42.21 3.30
C VAL A 53 36.07 42.58 3.09
N ALA A 54 35.77 43.84 2.79
CA ALA A 54 34.41 44.28 2.49
C ALA A 54 33.84 43.67 1.18
N SER A 55 34.70 43.32 0.22
CA SER A 55 34.29 42.62 -1.00
C SER A 55 34.10 41.12 -0.79
N GLU A 56 34.93 40.49 0.04
CA GLU A 56 34.81 39.08 0.42
C GLU A 56 33.52 38.84 1.22
N VAL A 57 33.23 39.71 2.20
CA VAL A 57 31.97 39.67 2.96
C VAL A 57 30.75 39.77 2.04
N ARG A 58 30.79 40.65 1.03
CA ARG A 58 29.68 40.77 0.06
C ARG A 58 29.48 39.49 -0.74
N LYS A 59 30.55 38.90 -1.26
CA LYS A 59 30.50 37.63 -2.00
C LYS A 59 29.93 36.49 -1.15
N LEU A 60 30.32 36.38 0.11
CA LEU A 60 29.80 35.36 1.02
C LEU A 60 28.30 35.53 1.26
N LEU A 61 27.83 36.78 1.40
CA LEU A 61 26.40 37.06 1.58
C LEU A 61 25.59 36.79 0.30
N GLU A 62 26.12 37.15 -0.87
CA GLU A 62 25.50 36.83 -2.17
C GLU A 62 25.38 35.32 -2.37
N GLN A 63 26.44 34.56 -2.03
CA GLN A 63 26.41 33.09 -2.08
C GLN A 63 25.43 32.50 -1.07
N ALA A 64 25.34 33.07 0.14
CA ALA A 64 24.36 32.62 1.13
C ALA A 64 22.92 32.85 0.65
N GLU A 65 22.65 33.99 0.04
CA GLU A 65 21.33 34.32 -0.53
C GLU A 65 20.97 33.37 -1.68
N TYR A 66 21.92 33.07 -2.56
CA TYR A 66 21.75 32.07 -3.61
C TYR A 66 21.33 30.70 -3.05
N PHE A 67 21.98 30.22 -1.99
CA PHE A 67 21.59 28.95 -1.36
C PHE A 67 20.23 28.99 -0.67
N TYR A 68 19.81 30.13 -0.11
CA TYR A 68 18.44 30.27 0.39
C TYR A 68 17.41 30.21 -0.73
N GLN A 69 17.65 30.87 -1.86
CA GLN A 69 16.77 30.79 -3.02
C GLN A 69 16.62 29.36 -3.53
N LEU A 70 17.72 28.61 -3.63
CA LEU A 70 17.67 27.18 -3.98
C LEU A 70 16.87 26.34 -2.97
N ALA A 71 17.00 26.64 -1.68
CA ALA A 71 16.22 25.95 -0.65
C ALA A 71 14.72 26.26 -0.82
N ASP A 72 14.35 27.51 -1.04
CA ASP A 72 12.96 27.94 -1.22
C ASP A 72 12.36 27.36 -2.51
N GLU A 73 13.11 27.31 -3.61
CA GLU A 73 12.68 26.69 -4.86
C GLU A 73 12.35 25.21 -4.69
N LYS A 74 13.18 24.49 -3.91
CA LYS A 74 13.01 23.06 -3.63
C LYS A 74 11.91 22.78 -2.61
N ASP A 75 11.79 23.62 -1.58
CA ASP A 75 10.75 23.51 -0.56
C ASP A 75 9.37 23.92 -1.08
N GLY A 76 9.31 24.74 -2.13
CA GLY A 76 8.09 25.18 -2.77
C GLY A 76 7.37 24.08 -3.54
N HIS A 77 7.29 24.23 -4.87
CA HIS A 77 6.47 23.35 -5.70
C HIS A 77 6.88 21.85 -5.64
N PRO A 78 8.18 21.48 -5.67
CA PRO A 78 8.59 20.09 -5.70
C PRO A 78 8.18 19.30 -4.44
N ARG A 79 8.39 19.88 -3.26
CA ARG A 79 7.99 19.24 -2.00
C ARG A 79 6.48 19.05 -1.92
N LEU A 80 5.69 20.04 -2.35
CA LEU A 80 4.24 19.95 -2.39
C LEU A 80 3.73 18.89 -3.38
N GLU A 81 4.40 18.70 -4.51
CA GLU A 81 4.08 17.60 -5.44
C GLU A 81 4.39 16.24 -4.83
N ALA A 82 5.54 16.08 -4.18
CA ALA A 82 5.89 14.84 -3.50
C ALA A 82 4.86 14.48 -2.41
N ILE A 83 4.41 15.45 -1.62
CA ILE A 83 3.35 15.25 -0.61
C ILE A 83 2.04 14.83 -1.28
N ARG A 84 1.59 15.55 -2.31
CA ARG A 84 0.33 15.21 -3.01
C ARG A 84 0.37 13.81 -3.60
N ARG A 85 1.49 13.43 -4.24
CA ARG A 85 1.69 12.08 -4.79
C ARG A 85 1.63 11.01 -3.70
N LEU A 86 2.22 11.27 -2.53
CA LEU A 86 2.15 10.37 -1.38
C LEU A 86 0.71 10.19 -0.88
N GLU A 87 -0.02 11.29 -0.70
CA GLU A 87 -1.41 11.26 -0.23
C GLU A 87 -2.32 10.49 -1.19
N GLU A 88 -2.15 10.70 -2.50
CA GLU A 88 -2.88 9.97 -3.54
C GLU A 88 -2.60 8.46 -3.48
N LEU A 89 -1.32 8.08 -3.43
CA LEU A 89 -0.92 6.67 -3.35
C LEU A 89 -1.43 6.00 -2.07
N GLN A 90 -1.39 6.71 -0.92
CA GLN A 90 -1.91 6.20 0.34
C GLN A 90 -3.43 6.01 0.31
N ARG A 91 -4.18 6.95 -0.29
CA ARG A 91 -5.62 6.82 -0.48
C ARG A 91 -5.97 5.62 -1.36
N GLU A 92 -5.29 5.46 -2.49
CA GLU A 92 -5.48 4.33 -3.38
C GLU A 92 -5.16 2.98 -2.71
N ALA A 93 -4.03 2.92 -1.98
CA ALA A 93 -3.66 1.72 -1.23
C ALA A 93 -4.69 1.36 -0.16
N SER A 94 -5.27 2.36 0.51
CA SER A 94 -6.34 2.16 1.50
C SER A 94 -7.60 1.59 0.85
N GLY A 95 -8.05 2.15 -0.27
CA GLY A 95 -9.22 1.62 -1.00
C GLY A 95 -9.01 0.19 -1.51
N LEU A 96 -7.79 -0.15 -1.95
CA LEU A 96 -7.46 -1.53 -2.32
C LEU A 96 -7.51 -2.48 -1.12
N ARG A 97 -7.01 -2.07 0.05
CA ARG A 97 -7.07 -2.89 1.27
C ARG A 97 -8.51 -3.18 1.69
N GLU A 98 -9.38 -2.17 1.66
CA GLU A 98 -10.81 -2.33 1.95
C GLU A 98 -11.47 -3.32 0.99
N THR A 99 -11.17 -3.21 -0.31
CA THR A 99 -11.70 -4.12 -1.34
C THR A 99 -11.21 -5.56 -1.12
N VAL A 100 -9.94 -5.76 -0.75
CA VAL A 100 -9.38 -7.07 -0.43
C VAL A 100 -10.10 -7.67 0.77
N GLN A 101 -10.23 -6.91 1.87
CA GLN A 101 -10.90 -7.37 3.08
C GLN A 101 -12.36 -7.75 2.82
N HIS A 102 -13.07 -6.94 2.03
CA HIS A 102 -14.44 -7.25 1.62
C HIS A 102 -14.50 -8.58 0.87
N ASN A 103 -13.65 -8.77 -0.14
CA ASN A 103 -13.64 -9.99 -0.95
C ASN A 103 -13.26 -11.24 -0.14
N GLU A 104 -12.32 -11.13 0.81
CA GLU A 104 -11.99 -12.22 1.73
C GLU A 104 -13.20 -12.63 2.58
N SER A 105 -13.96 -11.65 3.08
CA SER A 105 -15.17 -11.93 3.86
C SER A 105 -16.26 -12.61 3.02
N VAL A 106 -16.45 -12.18 1.77
CA VAL A 106 -17.40 -12.81 0.83
C VAL A 106 -16.96 -14.22 0.49
N LEU A 107 -15.68 -14.43 0.20
CA LEU A 107 -15.14 -15.75 -0.10
C LEU A 107 -15.30 -16.73 1.06
N ALA A 108 -15.09 -16.27 2.30
CA ALA A 108 -15.29 -17.10 3.49
C ALA A 108 -16.75 -17.54 3.64
N ARG A 109 -17.71 -16.65 3.37
CA ARG A 109 -19.15 -16.98 3.37
C ARG A 109 -19.48 -17.99 2.29
N GLN A 110 -19.02 -17.76 1.07
CA GLN A 110 -19.24 -18.65 -0.07
C GLN A 110 -18.68 -20.05 0.17
N LYS A 111 -17.49 -20.16 0.79
CA LYS A 111 -16.93 -21.46 1.18
C LYS A 111 -17.84 -22.20 2.17
N LYS A 112 -18.33 -21.50 3.18
CA LYS A 112 -19.26 -22.08 4.16
C LYS A 112 -20.57 -22.53 3.52
N GLU A 113 -21.16 -21.71 2.65
CA GLU A 113 -22.39 -22.06 1.91
C GLU A 113 -22.18 -23.29 1.02
N LEU A 114 -21.03 -23.37 0.34
CA LEU A 114 -20.67 -24.53 -0.48
C LEU A 114 -20.53 -25.80 0.36
N ASP A 115 -19.92 -25.72 1.54
CA ASP A 115 -19.76 -26.88 2.42
C ASP A 115 -21.11 -27.37 2.94
N VAL A 116 -22.01 -26.47 3.33
CA VAL A 116 -23.40 -26.81 3.72
C VAL A 116 -24.13 -27.47 2.54
N ALA A 117 -24.06 -26.90 1.34
CA ALA A 117 -24.72 -27.46 0.16
C ALA A 117 -24.19 -28.87 -0.18
N LYS A 118 -22.90 -29.13 0.02
CA LYS A 118 -22.32 -30.46 -0.17
C LYS A 118 -22.84 -31.47 0.86
N GLU A 119 -22.94 -31.08 2.13
CA GLU A 119 -23.48 -31.94 3.18
C GLU A 119 -24.95 -32.28 2.93
N GLU A 120 -25.76 -31.30 2.54
CA GLU A 120 -27.16 -31.50 2.18
C GLU A 120 -27.32 -32.41 0.97
N ALA A 121 -26.53 -32.20 -0.09
CA ALA A 121 -26.53 -33.06 -1.26
C ALA A 121 -26.14 -34.50 -0.92
N ALA A 122 -25.12 -34.70 -0.08
CA ALA A 122 -24.71 -36.02 0.37
C ALA A 122 -25.81 -36.71 1.18
N ALA A 123 -26.54 -35.98 2.04
CA ALA A 123 -27.67 -36.52 2.78
C ALA A 123 -28.83 -36.92 1.85
N MET A 124 -29.12 -36.11 0.83
CA MET A 124 -30.15 -36.44 -0.17
C MET A 124 -29.79 -37.69 -0.97
N ILE A 125 -28.52 -37.84 -1.37
CA ILE A 125 -28.04 -39.03 -2.09
C ILE A 125 -28.21 -40.28 -1.22
N ARG A 126 -27.76 -40.26 0.04
CA ARG A 126 -27.92 -41.41 0.96
C ARG A 126 -29.38 -41.83 1.12
N ARG A 127 -30.29 -40.86 1.32
CA ARG A 127 -31.74 -41.15 1.40
C ARG A 127 -32.30 -41.72 0.11
N ALA A 128 -31.76 -41.33 -1.05
CA ALA A 128 -32.17 -41.91 -2.33
C ALA A 128 -31.68 -43.36 -2.45
N GLU A 129 -30.42 -43.63 -2.08
CA GLU A 129 -29.83 -44.97 -2.06
C GLU A 129 -30.58 -45.92 -1.11
N GLU A 130 -30.93 -45.45 0.10
CA GLU A 130 -31.73 -46.22 1.07
C GLU A 130 -33.10 -46.62 0.49
N ARG A 131 -33.80 -45.69 -0.16
CA ARG A 131 -35.10 -45.97 -0.81
C ARG A 131 -34.97 -46.98 -1.95
N ILE A 132 -33.89 -46.91 -2.73
CA ILE A 132 -33.62 -47.89 -3.79
C ILE A 132 -33.44 -49.28 -3.16
N GLN A 133 -32.60 -49.40 -2.14
CA GLN A 133 -32.36 -50.69 -1.46
C GLN A 133 -33.63 -51.27 -0.81
N GLU A 134 -34.48 -50.45 -0.21
CA GLU A 134 -35.77 -50.90 0.32
C GLU A 134 -36.68 -51.43 -0.79
N THR A 135 -36.73 -50.73 -1.93
CA THR A 135 -37.52 -51.14 -3.09
C THR A 135 -36.99 -52.45 -3.70
N GLU A 136 -35.68 -52.60 -3.82
CA GLU A 136 -35.03 -53.83 -4.29
C GLU A 136 -35.37 -55.03 -3.40
N LYS A 137 -35.32 -54.86 -2.07
CA LYS A 137 -35.71 -55.91 -1.11
C LYS A 137 -37.19 -56.28 -1.25
N LEU A 138 -38.06 -55.29 -1.41
CA LEU A 138 -39.49 -55.52 -1.61
C LEU A 138 -39.73 -56.32 -2.89
N ILE A 139 -39.12 -55.93 -4.01
CA ILE A 139 -39.23 -56.65 -5.29
C ILE A 139 -38.75 -58.10 -5.13
N ALA A 140 -37.59 -58.32 -4.50
CA ALA A 140 -37.07 -59.66 -4.27
C ALA A 140 -38.04 -60.53 -3.44
N SER A 141 -38.65 -59.96 -2.39
CA SER A 141 -39.65 -60.68 -1.58
C SER A 141 -40.93 -61.01 -2.37
N GLN A 142 -41.37 -60.12 -3.25
CA GLN A 142 -42.55 -60.32 -4.09
C GLN A 142 -42.29 -61.37 -5.16
N MET A 143 -41.10 -61.37 -5.76
CA MET A 143 -40.68 -62.40 -6.71
C MET A 143 -40.65 -63.78 -6.06
N ALA A 144 -40.03 -63.92 -4.89
CA ALA A 144 -40.00 -65.20 -4.17
C ALA A 144 -41.42 -65.74 -3.89
N LYS A 145 -42.34 -64.85 -3.50
CA LYS A 145 -43.74 -65.22 -3.26
C LYS A 145 -44.49 -65.60 -4.54
N LEU A 146 -44.19 -64.97 -5.67
CA LEU A 146 -44.76 -65.35 -6.96
C LEU A 146 -44.26 -66.74 -7.39
N GLU A 147 -42.97 -67.02 -7.24
CA GLU A 147 -42.40 -68.33 -7.52
C GLU A 147 -43.06 -69.45 -6.68
N GLU A 148 -43.35 -69.19 -5.39
CA GLU A 148 -44.10 -70.12 -4.53
C GLU A 148 -45.55 -70.36 -4.99
N LEU A 149 -46.18 -69.40 -5.64
CA LEU A 149 -47.57 -69.50 -6.11
C LEU A 149 -47.68 -70.10 -7.52
N GLU A 150 -46.63 -70.00 -8.32
CA GLU A 150 -46.57 -70.48 -9.70
C GLU A 150 -45.92 -71.88 -9.85
N GLY A 151 -45.24 -72.38 -8.81
CA GLY A 151 -44.69 -73.74 -8.70
C GLY A 151 -45.63 -74.75 -8.05
#